data_AF-A0A087E3S0-F1
#
_entry.id   AF-A0A087E3S0-F1
#
_cell.length_a   1.000
_cell.length_b   1.000
_cell.length_c   1.000
_cell.angle_alpha   90.00
_cell.angle_beta   90.00
_cell.angle_gamma   90.00
#
_symmetry.space_group_name_H-M   'P 1'
#
loop_
_entity.id
_entity.type
_entity.pdbx_description
1 polymer ?
#
loop_
_entity_poly.entity_id
_entity_poly.type
_entity_poly.pdbx_seq_one_letter_code
_entity_poly.pdbx_strand_id
1 'polypeptide(L)'
;MYDSGLDMLVDFPLPSAWQMVLRFWFCLPSEMMFTSVFSDAMMSFISASIWEWVMMVVISSLVWAVFIHLAYRRKELGLLLFPYAMMSVLGARYFAAHHEGIILGFFIMMLCVLYRDSPLNTDDVPAWMKALGARAFAHMSEHDRALVINAGKCVGVLLLSISVYWNVYACVTDVLYPYSQARALSSLIERGNLQNERMMSGWTRLEATKEERQKWEGAYCGGGDKCIDFTTWYPADLIVANPYFSKNLISNSQDGSSYLLWYQPAGQAKKDLETWKNEEEPALYFTLYQPFYFKDLGYNRADYIEVRYVHLVRPWKDQYKASTCSVYMRRDVYRKVFHKEAPKGMVVDIS
;
A
#
# COMPACT_ATOMS: atom_id res chain seq x y z
N MET A 1 2.45 9.86 -3.81
CA MET A 1 2.81 9.83 -2.37
C MET A 1 2.83 8.39 -1.86
N TYR A 2 3.94 7.88 -1.33
CA TYR A 2 3.83 6.87 -0.28
C TYR A 2 3.22 7.64 0.89
N ASP A 3 1.99 7.30 1.24
CA ASP A 3 1.40 7.71 2.51
C ASP A 3 2.43 7.25 3.54
N SER A 4 3.09 8.17 4.22
CA SER A 4 4.28 7.91 5.05
C SER A 4 3.96 7.04 6.27
N GLY A 5 2.80 6.39 6.33
CA GLY A 5 2.29 5.71 7.52
C GLY A 5 2.10 6.68 8.70
N LEU A 6 2.16 7.98 8.42
CA LEU A 6 2.51 9.01 9.39
C LEU A 6 1.37 9.98 9.60
N ASP A 7 0.67 10.33 8.51
CA ASP A 7 -0.62 11.00 8.55
C ASP A 7 -1.73 10.08 9.12
N MET A 8 -1.46 8.78 9.26
CA MET A 8 -2.40 7.82 9.85
C MET A 8 -2.25 7.65 11.37
N LEU A 9 -1.31 8.34 12.01
CA LEU A 9 -1.09 8.24 13.46
C LEU A 9 -2.02 9.13 14.30
N VAL A 10 -3.04 9.74 13.67
CA VAL A 10 -3.93 10.73 14.27
C VAL A 10 -5.31 10.09 14.50
N ASP A 11 -5.74 10.15 15.77
CA ASP A 11 -7.11 9.99 16.28
C ASP A 11 -7.75 8.61 16.55
N PHE A 12 -7.11 7.47 16.25
CA PHE A 12 -7.63 6.17 16.71
C PHE A 12 -6.65 5.44 17.63
N PRO A 13 -7.07 4.94 18.81
CA PRO A 13 -6.22 4.03 19.57
C PRO A 13 -5.89 2.85 18.66
N LEU A 14 -4.60 2.69 18.35
CA LEU A 14 -4.14 1.57 17.53
C LEU A 14 -4.76 0.28 18.09
N PRO A 15 -5.34 -0.56 17.21
CA PRO A 15 -5.93 -1.81 17.66
C PRO A 15 -4.89 -2.67 18.39
N SER A 16 -5.33 -3.35 19.44
CA SER A 16 -4.47 -4.28 20.17
C SER A 16 -3.96 -5.38 19.24
N ALA A 17 -2.83 -6.01 19.58
CA ALA A 17 -2.31 -7.14 18.81
C ALA A 17 -3.37 -8.24 18.60
N TRP A 18 -4.25 -8.44 19.58
CA TRP A 18 -5.33 -9.40 19.46
C TRP A 18 -6.44 -8.96 18.51
N GLN A 19 -6.82 -7.67 18.54
CA GLN A 19 -7.74 -7.11 17.54
C GLN A 19 -7.16 -7.26 16.12
N MET A 20 -5.86 -7.05 15.95
CA MET A 20 -5.19 -7.25 14.67
C MET A 20 -5.23 -8.71 14.21
N VAL A 21 -4.95 -9.66 15.09
CA VAL A 21 -5.10 -11.09 14.77
C VAL A 21 -6.55 -11.40 14.39
N LEU A 22 -7.55 -10.90 15.12
CA LEU A 22 -8.96 -11.12 14.77
C LEU A 22 -9.31 -10.55 13.38
N ARG A 23 -8.78 -9.37 13.02
CA ARG A 23 -8.94 -8.80 11.67
C ARG A 23 -8.31 -9.70 10.59
N PHE A 24 -7.16 -10.31 10.87
CA PHE A 24 -6.57 -11.31 9.98
C PHE A 24 -7.52 -12.47 9.71
N TRP A 25 -8.14 -13.02 10.74
CA TRP A 25 -9.00 -14.20 10.59
C TRP A 25 -10.37 -13.88 10.00
N PHE A 26 -10.94 -12.73 10.35
CA PHE A 26 -12.34 -12.41 10.03
C PHE A 26 -12.53 -11.42 8.89
N CYS A 27 -11.48 -10.79 8.37
CA CYS A 27 -11.63 -9.76 7.33
C CYS A 27 -10.80 -10.03 6.08
N LEU A 28 -9.56 -10.48 6.22
CA LEU A 28 -8.70 -10.69 5.04
C LEU A 28 -9.22 -11.76 4.07
N PRO A 29 -9.81 -12.90 4.51
CA PRO A 29 -10.34 -13.90 3.58
C PRO A 29 -11.49 -13.38 2.71
N SER A 30 -12.36 -12.52 3.25
CA SER A 30 -13.39 -11.86 2.44
C SER A 30 -12.78 -10.77 1.56
N GLU A 31 -11.90 -9.95 2.12
CA GLU A 31 -11.35 -8.79 1.43
C GLU A 31 -10.51 -9.18 0.21
N MET A 32 -9.77 -10.29 0.27
CA MET A 32 -8.98 -10.74 -0.88
C MET A 32 -9.81 -11.20 -2.10
N MET A 33 -11.11 -11.50 -1.97
CA MET A 33 -11.91 -12.10 -3.06
C MET A 33 -13.31 -11.54 -3.28
N PHE A 34 -13.97 -11.01 -2.25
CA PHE A 34 -15.42 -10.77 -2.25
C PHE A 34 -15.85 -9.41 -1.71
N THR A 35 -15.02 -8.74 -0.93
CA THR A 35 -15.32 -7.40 -0.39
C THR A 35 -14.29 -6.38 -0.86
N SER A 36 -14.69 -5.10 -0.89
CA SER A 36 -13.84 -3.95 -1.21
C SER A 36 -14.00 -2.85 -0.15
N VAL A 37 -13.86 -3.25 1.12
CA VAL A 37 -14.01 -2.36 2.28
C VAL A 37 -12.69 -1.66 2.58
N PHE A 38 -11.57 -2.33 2.34
CA PHE A 38 -10.26 -1.79 2.67
C PHE A 38 -9.80 -0.87 1.54
N SER A 39 -8.84 0.00 1.85
CA SER A 39 -8.09 0.79 0.88
C SER A 39 -6.60 0.58 1.14
N ASP A 40 -5.73 1.08 0.26
CA ASP A 40 -4.27 0.99 0.42
C ASP A 40 -3.78 1.80 1.65
N ALA A 41 -3.92 1.19 2.82
CA ALA A 41 -3.62 1.70 4.14
C ALA A 41 -3.06 0.58 5.03
N MET A 42 -2.46 0.93 6.18
CA MET A 42 -2.14 -0.10 7.17
C MET A 42 -3.43 -0.68 7.75
N MET A 43 -3.44 -1.98 7.99
CA MET A 43 -4.63 -2.66 8.51
C MET A 43 -5.05 -2.13 9.91
N SER A 44 -4.13 -1.52 10.65
CA SER A 44 -4.40 -0.85 11.92
C SER A 44 -5.33 0.35 11.80
N PHE A 45 -5.34 1.04 10.65
CA PHE A 45 -6.05 2.30 10.44
C PHE A 45 -7.35 2.15 9.67
N ILE A 46 -7.72 0.92 9.32
CA ILE A 46 -8.96 0.67 8.63
C ILE A 46 -10.13 0.99 9.55
N SER A 47 -10.92 1.96 9.11
CA SER A 47 -12.25 2.23 9.63
C SER A 47 -13.29 1.63 8.67
N ALA A 48 -14.22 0.87 9.22
CA ALA A 48 -15.37 0.37 8.49
C ALA A 48 -16.62 0.53 9.38
N SER A 49 -17.77 0.70 8.75
CA SER A 49 -19.07 0.69 9.40
C SER A 49 -19.35 -0.67 10.05
N ILE A 50 -20.25 -0.69 11.04
CA ILE A 50 -20.66 -1.93 11.71
C ILE A 50 -21.15 -2.97 10.70
N TRP A 51 -21.90 -2.54 9.69
CA TRP A 51 -22.42 -3.41 8.65
C TRP A 51 -21.30 -4.05 7.82
N GLU A 52 -20.29 -3.28 7.42
CA GLU A 52 -19.14 -3.80 6.68
C GLU A 52 -18.36 -4.82 7.49
N TRP A 53 -18.13 -4.58 8.79
CA TRP A 53 -17.51 -5.56 9.68
C TRP A 53 -18.30 -6.86 9.75
N VAL A 54 -19.62 -6.78 9.93
CA VAL A 54 -20.47 -7.97 9.97
C VAL A 54 -20.40 -8.75 8.66
N MET A 55 -20.50 -8.07 7.52
CA MET A 55 -20.41 -8.70 6.20
C MET A 55 -19.07 -9.40 5.97
N MET A 56 -17.96 -8.73 6.31
CA MET A 56 -16.62 -9.32 6.20
C MET A 56 -16.48 -10.58 7.07
N VAL A 57 -16.95 -10.53 8.32
CA VAL A 57 -16.90 -11.68 9.25
C VAL A 57 -17.70 -12.86 8.69
N VAL A 58 -18.92 -12.61 8.19
CA VAL A 58 -19.78 -13.66 7.64
C VAL A 58 -19.14 -14.29 6.41
N ILE A 59 -18.67 -13.48 5.44
CA ILE A 59 -18.08 -13.98 4.21
C ILE A 59 -16.76 -14.71 4.50
N SER A 60 -15.90 -14.15 5.36
CA SER A 60 -14.65 -14.79 5.78
C SER A 60 -14.90 -16.14 6.47
N SER A 61 -15.95 -16.22 7.30
CA SER A 61 -16.35 -17.48 7.94
C SER A 61 -16.78 -18.53 6.93
N LEU A 62 -17.46 -18.14 5.84
CA LEU A 62 -17.82 -19.04 4.75
C LEU A 62 -16.58 -19.54 3.99
N VAL A 63 -15.63 -18.65 3.69
CA VAL A 63 -14.34 -19.02 3.07
C VAL A 63 -13.62 -20.02 3.96
N TRP A 64 -13.49 -19.74 5.25
CA TRP A 64 -12.88 -20.65 6.21
C TRP A 64 -13.60 -21.99 6.29
N ALA A 65 -14.93 -22.00 6.33
CA ALA A 65 -15.70 -23.23 6.38
C ALA A 65 -15.40 -24.14 5.19
N VAL A 66 -15.29 -23.57 3.98
CA VAL A 66 -14.90 -24.31 2.77
C VAL A 66 -13.48 -24.84 2.89
N PHE A 67 -12.49 -23.97 3.15
CA PHE A 67 -11.08 -24.38 3.19
C PHE A 67 -10.78 -25.37 4.33
N ILE A 68 -11.33 -25.15 5.52
CA ILE A 68 -11.17 -26.07 6.66
C ILE A 68 -11.81 -27.42 6.35
N HIS A 69 -13.00 -27.44 5.75
CA HIS A 69 -13.65 -28.70 5.39
C HIS A 69 -12.80 -29.50 4.40
N LEU A 70 -12.36 -28.86 3.32
CA LEU A 70 -11.53 -29.49 2.31
C LEU A 70 -10.19 -29.97 2.91
N ALA A 71 -9.50 -29.09 3.64
CA ALA A 71 -8.21 -29.42 4.23
C ALA A 71 -8.32 -30.53 5.28
N TYR A 72 -9.40 -30.57 6.07
CA TYR A 72 -9.66 -31.66 6.99
C TYR A 72 -9.89 -32.99 6.25
N ARG A 73 -10.74 -33.00 5.22
CA ARG A 73 -11.03 -34.20 4.41
C ARG A 73 -9.80 -34.74 3.71
N ARG A 74 -8.93 -33.85 3.24
CA ARG A 74 -7.69 -34.17 2.55
C ARG A 74 -6.48 -34.34 3.47
N LYS A 75 -6.66 -34.23 4.79
CA LYS A 75 -5.61 -34.36 5.83
C LYS A 75 -4.48 -33.31 5.74
N GLU A 76 -4.78 -32.15 5.15
CA GLU A 76 -3.86 -31.02 4.97
C GLU A 76 -4.21 -29.84 5.88
N LEU A 77 -5.02 -30.07 6.94
CA LEU A 77 -5.48 -29.01 7.84
C LEU A 77 -4.33 -28.26 8.54
N GLY A 78 -3.25 -28.98 8.88
CA GLY A 78 -2.07 -28.36 9.47
C GLY A 78 -1.39 -27.35 8.55
N LEU A 79 -1.33 -27.66 7.25
CA LEU A 79 -0.75 -26.77 6.23
C LEU A 79 -1.62 -25.53 5.99
N LEU A 80 -2.93 -25.63 6.23
CA LEU A 80 -3.82 -24.47 6.20
C LEU A 80 -3.66 -23.57 7.44
N LEU A 81 -3.79 -24.14 8.64
CA LEU A 81 -3.96 -23.35 9.85
C LEU A 81 -2.65 -22.83 10.42
N PHE A 82 -1.57 -23.61 10.38
CA PHE A 82 -0.31 -23.23 11.02
C PHE A 82 0.38 -22.05 10.31
N PRO A 83 0.58 -22.08 8.98
CA PRO A 83 1.18 -20.94 8.27
C PRO A 83 0.30 -19.69 8.37
N TYR A 84 -1.02 -19.83 8.29
CA TYR A 84 -1.93 -18.69 8.43
C TYR A 84 -1.87 -18.06 9.82
N ALA A 85 -1.87 -18.89 10.88
CA ALA A 85 -1.73 -18.41 12.25
C ALA A 85 -0.41 -17.66 12.44
N MET A 86 0.71 -18.23 11.97
CA MET A 86 2.01 -17.58 12.04
C MET A 86 2.03 -16.24 11.29
N MET A 87 1.48 -16.21 10.07
CA MET A 87 1.34 -14.99 9.29
C MET A 87 0.47 -13.94 10.00
N SER A 88 -0.60 -14.35 10.67
CA SER A 88 -1.45 -13.42 11.44
C SER A 88 -0.71 -12.78 12.62
N VAL A 89 0.14 -13.53 13.31
CA VAL A 89 0.94 -13.03 14.43
C VAL A 89 2.05 -12.09 13.94
N LEU A 90 2.75 -12.46 12.88
CA LEU A 90 3.83 -11.63 12.30
C LEU A 90 3.26 -10.36 11.64
N GLY A 91 2.16 -10.50 10.91
CA GLY A 91 1.50 -9.43 10.19
C GLY A 91 0.74 -8.46 11.10
N ALA A 92 0.40 -8.84 12.33
CA ALA A 92 -0.34 -7.98 13.26
C ALA A 92 0.29 -6.59 13.50
N ARG A 93 1.60 -6.44 13.25
CA ARG A 93 2.31 -5.15 13.41
C ARG A 93 2.63 -4.42 12.11
N TYR A 94 2.69 -5.12 10.98
CA TYR A 94 3.31 -4.60 9.76
C TYR A 94 2.46 -4.80 8.51
N PHE A 95 1.28 -5.40 8.63
CA PHE A 95 0.46 -5.72 7.47
C PHE A 95 -0.28 -4.49 6.94
N ALA A 96 0.13 -4.07 5.75
CA ALA A 96 -0.63 -3.17 4.90
C ALA A 96 -1.68 -3.92 4.08
N ALA A 97 -2.80 -3.27 3.78
CA ALA A 97 -3.84 -3.83 2.91
C ALA A 97 -3.27 -4.28 1.55
N HIS A 98 -2.32 -3.55 0.95
CA HIS A 98 -1.69 -3.99 -0.31
C HIS A 98 -0.96 -5.35 -0.24
N HIS A 99 -0.70 -5.88 0.96
CA HIS A 99 -0.19 -7.24 1.14
C HIS A 99 -1.28 -8.32 1.07
N GLU A 100 -2.55 -7.98 0.86
CA GLU A 100 -3.67 -8.91 0.65
C GLU A 100 -3.36 -9.96 -0.43
N GLY A 101 -2.56 -9.61 -1.44
CA GLY A 101 -2.10 -10.55 -2.47
C GLY A 101 -1.32 -11.75 -1.92
N ILE A 102 -0.63 -11.61 -0.79
CA ILE A 102 0.06 -12.72 -0.10
C ILE A 102 -0.98 -13.71 0.45
N ILE A 103 -2.07 -13.21 1.01
CA ILE A 103 -3.18 -14.03 1.54
C ILE A 103 -3.87 -14.77 0.39
N LEU A 104 -4.15 -14.08 -0.71
CA LEU A 104 -4.72 -14.69 -1.91
C LEU A 104 -3.80 -15.80 -2.45
N GLY A 105 -2.50 -15.52 -2.58
CA GLY A 105 -1.51 -16.50 -3.02
C GLY A 105 -1.47 -17.73 -2.11
N PHE A 106 -1.60 -17.54 -0.80
CA PHE A 106 -1.69 -18.64 0.16
C PHE A 106 -2.93 -19.51 -0.07
N PHE A 107 -4.12 -18.92 -0.25
CA PHE A 107 -5.34 -19.71 -0.52
C PHE A 107 -5.29 -20.42 -1.88
N ILE A 108 -4.71 -19.80 -2.91
CA ILE A 108 -4.47 -20.46 -4.21
C ILE A 108 -3.52 -21.64 -4.05
N MET A 109 -2.42 -21.46 -3.33
CA MET A 109 -1.49 -22.56 -3.01
C MET A 109 -2.21 -23.70 -2.28
N MET A 110 -3.07 -23.38 -1.30
CA MET A 110 -3.87 -24.39 -0.61
C MET A 110 -4.79 -25.14 -1.57
N LEU A 111 -5.47 -24.47 -2.51
CA LEU A 111 -6.27 -25.15 -3.54
C LEU A 111 -5.41 -26.10 -4.39
N CYS A 112 -4.21 -25.67 -4.80
CA CYS A 112 -3.28 -26.52 -5.54
C CYS A 112 -2.86 -27.75 -4.75
N VAL A 113 -2.58 -27.61 -3.45
CA VAL A 113 -2.24 -28.75 -2.57
C VAL A 113 -3.42 -29.70 -2.44
N LEU A 114 -4.63 -29.18 -2.23
CA LEU A 114 -5.84 -30.00 -2.10
C LEU A 114 -6.18 -30.74 -3.40
N TYR A 115 -5.81 -30.18 -4.55
CA TYR A 115 -6.00 -30.78 -5.87
C TYR A 115 -4.88 -31.76 -6.26
N ARG A 116 -3.69 -31.67 -5.62
CA ARG A 116 -2.46 -32.38 -6.01
C ARG A 116 -2.68 -33.87 -6.27
N ASP A 117 -3.28 -34.54 -5.30
CA ASP A 117 -3.38 -36.01 -5.31
C ASP A 117 -4.67 -36.51 -5.98
N SER A 118 -5.71 -35.66 -6.02
CA SER A 118 -6.95 -35.99 -6.74
C SER A 118 -7.82 -34.74 -6.97
N PRO A 119 -8.57 -34.70 -8.08
CA PRO A 119 -9.52 -33.63 -8.33
C PRO A 119 -10.60 -33.51 -7.24
N LEU A 120 -11.06 -32.26 -7.02
CA LEU A 120 -12.24 -31.97 -6.21
C LEU A 120 -13.46 -32.67 -6.80
N ASN A 121 -14.25 -33.31 -5.94
CA ASN A 121 -15.41 -34.09 -6.36
C ASN A 121 -16.54 -34.05 -5.32
N THR A 122 -17.62 -34.77 -5.58
CA THR A 122 -18.82 -34.80 -4.72
C THR A 122 -18.58 -35.38 -3.32
N ASP A 123 -17.48 -36.09 -3.10
CA ASP A 123 -17.11 -36.59 -1.77
C ASP A 123 -16.52 -35.49 -0.89
N ASP A 124 -16.04 -34.40 -1.49
CA ASP A 124 -15.61 -33.20 -0.77
C ASP A 124 -16.78 -32.33 -0.31
N VAL A 125 -18.00 -32.63 -0.73
CA VAL A 125 -19.21 -31.92 -0.29
C VAL A 125 -19.67 -32.49 1.05
N PRO A 126 -19.96 -31.64 2.07
CA PRO A 126 -20.47 -32.09 3.36
C PRO A 126 -21.71 -32.98 3.22
N ALA A 127 -21.76 -34.08 3.99
CA ALA A 127 -22.84 -35.07 3.88
C ALA A 127 -24.24 -34.47 4.11
N TRP A 128 -24.35 -33.50 5.02
CA TRP A 128 -25.62 -32.82 5.28
C TRP A 128 -26.10 -31.99 4.08
N MET A 129 -25.20 -31.36 3.31
CA MET A 129 -25.56 -30.64 2.09
C MET A 129 -26.05 -31.61 1.01
N LYS A 130 -25.41 -32.77 0.88
CA LYS A 130 -25.85 -33.83 -0.04
C LYS A 130 -27.25 -34.34 0.33
N ALA A 131 -27.51 -34.59 1.60
CA ALA A 131 -28.82 -35.02 2.09
C ALA A 131 -29.90 -33.94 1.86
N LEU A 132 -29.57 -32.66 2.10
CA LEU A 132 -30.48 -31.55 1.89
C LEU A 132 -30.81 -31.36 0.39
N GLY A 133 -29.80 -31.45 -0.48
CA GLY A 133 -29.99 -31.43 -1.93
C GLY A 133 -30.85 -32.60 -2.42
N ALA A 134 -30.59 -33.82 -1.93
CA ALA A 134 -31.39 -34.99 -2.27
C ALA A 134 -32.87 -34.82 -1.87
N ARG A 135 -33.13 -34.26 -0.68
CA ARG A 135 -34.49 -33.94 -0.22
C ARG A 135 -35.15 -32.86 -1.07
N ALA A 136 -34.43 -31.78 -1.38
CA ALA A 136 -34.94 -30.68 -2.20
C ALA A 136 -35.31 -31.15 -3.61
N PHE A 137 -34.48 -32.02 -4.20
CA PHE A 137 -34.72 -32.52 -5.55
C PHE A 137 -35.70 -33.70 -5.61
N ALA A 138 -36.01 -34.38 -4.50
CA ALA A 138 -36.83 -35.60 -4.48
C ALA A 138 -38.18 -35.47 -5.21
N HIS A 139 -38.80 -34.30 -5.13
CA HIS A 139 -40.11 -34.03 -5.72
C HIS A 139 -40.07 -33.16 -6.99
N MET A 140 -38.88 -32.82 -7.48
CA MET A 140 -38.71 -31.98 -8.68
C MET A 140 -38.59 -32.84 -9.94
N SER A 141 -39.22 -32.39 -11.03
CA SER A 141 -39.06 -32.99 -12.35
C SER A 141 -37.61 -32.87 -12.84
N GLU A 142 -37.19 -33.70 -13.80
CA GLU A 142 -35.83 -33.61 -14.37
C GLU A 142 -35.57 -32.23 -14.99
N HIS A 143 -36.58 -31.65 -15.64
CA HIS A 143 -36.52 -30.29 -16.19
C HIS A 143 -36.24 -29.25 -15.10
N ASP A 144 -36.98 -29.30 -13.99
CA ASP A 144 -36.84 -28.33 -12.90
C ASP A 144 -35.50 -28.49 -12.17
N ARG A 145 -35.02 -29.73 -12.01
CA ARG A 145 -33.68 -30.00 -11.45
C ARG A 145 -32.59 -29.39 -12.31
N ALA A 146 -32.66 -29.59 -13.63
CA ALA A 146 -31.70 -29.02 -14.57
C ALA A 146 -31.72 -27.48 -14.52
N LEU A 147 -32.92 -26.89 -14.42
CA LEU A 147 -33.08 -25.45 -14.29
C LEU A 147 -32.43 -24.91 -13.01
N VAL A 148 -32.65 -25.55 -11.85
CA VAL A 148 -32.01 -25.15 -10.58
C VAL A 148 -30.49 -25.27 -10.63
N ILE A 149 -29.96 -26.36 -11.20
CA ILE A 149 -28.51 -26.55 -11.34
C ILE A 149 -27.91 -25.46 -12.23
N ASN A 150 -28.55 -25.16 -13.36
CA ASN A 150 -28.08 -24.13 -14.28
C ASN A 150 -28.18 -22.73 -13.66
N ALA A 151 -29.26 -22.43 -12.93
CA ALA A 151 -29.39 -21.20 -12.18
C ALA A 151 -28.27 -21.07 -11.13
N GLY A 152 -27.96 -22.15 -10.40
CA GLY A 152 -26.85 -22.18 -9.45
C GLY A 152 -25.49 -21.91 -10.11
N LYS A 153 -25.23 -22.51 -11.28
CA LYS A 153 -24.02 -22.22 -12.08
C LYS A 153 -23.97 -20.76 -12.50
N CYS A 154 -25.08 -20.19 -12.98
CA CYS A 154 -25.16 -18.79 -13.35
C CYS A 154 -24.87 -17.87 -12.15
N VAL A 155 -25.43 -18.17 -10.97
CA VAL A 155 -25.13 -17.43 -9.73
C VAL A 155 -23.65 -17.54 -9.38
N GLY A 156 -23.04 -18.72 -9.48
CA GLY A 156 -21.61 -18.90 -9.25
C GLY A 156 -20.75 -18.07 -10.20
N VAL A 157 -21.07 -18.06 -11.50
CA VAL A 157 -20.39 -17.22 -12.49
C VAL A 157 -20.59 -15.73 -12.19
N LEU A 158 -21.80 -15.30 -11.82
CA LEU A 158 -22.08 -13.91 -11.44
C LEU A 158 -21.25 -13.47 -10.22
N LEU A 159 -21.11 -14.32 -9.20
CA LEU A 159 -20.28 -14.00 -8.03
C LEU A 159 -18.79 -13.87 -8.42
N LEU A 160 -18.29 -14.75 -9.29
CA LEU A 160 -16.91 -14.67 -9.79
C LEU A 160 -16.69 -13.46 -10.71
N SER A 161 -17.72 -13.00 -11.41
CA SER A 161 -17.63 -11.87 -12.33
C SER A 161 -17.25 -10.55 -11.64
N ILE A 162 -17.53 -10.42 -10.34
CA ILE A 162 -17.11 -9.27 -9.53
C ILE A 162 -15.58 -9.17 -9.50
N SER A 163 -14.89 -10.29 -9.25
CA SER A 163 -13.42 -10.33 -9.26
C SER A 163 -12.86 -10.07 -10.66
N VAL A 164 -13.52 -10.58 -11.71
CA VAL A 164 -13.15 -10.27 -13.10
C VAL A 164 -13.29 -8.77 -13.38
N TYR A 165 -14.40 -8.15 -12.95
CA TYR A 165 -14.61 -6.72 -13.07
C TYR A 165 -13.51 -5.91 -12.40
N TRP A 166 -13.13 -6.23 -11.16
CA TRP A 166 -12.04 -5.55 -10.46
C TRP A 166 -10.70 -5.67 -11.19
N ASN A 167 -10.38 -6.84 -11.72
CA ASN A 167 -9.15 -7.04 -12.49
C ASN A 167 -9.17 -6.22 -13.79
N VAL A 168 -10.28 -6.25 -14.53
CA VAL A 168 -10.44 -5.45 -15.75
C VAL A 168 -10.31 -3.96 -15.43
N TYR A 169 -10.96 -3.48 -14.36
CA TYR A 169 -10.89 -2.10 -13.92
C TYR A 169 -9.46 -1.67 -13.58
N ALA A 170 -8.74 -2.49 -12.80
CA ALA A 170 -7.35 -2.24 -12.45
C ALA A 170 -6.44 -2.22 -13.69
N CYS A 171 -6.57 -3.19 -14.60
CA CYS A 171 -5.81 -3.22 -15.84
C CYS A 171 -6.09 -2.02 -16.75
N VAL A 172 -7.35 -1.64 -16.91
CA VAL A 172 -7.73 -0.46 -17.70
C VAL A 172 -7.13 0.80 -17.07
N THR A 173 -7.20 0.93 -15.74
CA THR A 173 -6.62 2.06 -15.02
C THR A 173 -5.10 2.15 -15.20
N ASP A 174 -4.40 1.03 -15.07
CA ASP A 174 -2.93 0.95 -15.25
C ASP A 174 -2.48 1.26 -16.70
N VAL A 175 -3.33 0.98 -17.70
CA VAL A 175 -3.07 1.33 -19.09
C VAL A 175 -3.34 2.80 -19.37
N LEU A 176 -4.41 3.35 -18.79
CA LEU A 176 -4.83 4.74 -19.04
C LEU A 176 -4.05 5.77 -18.25
N TYR A 177 -3.54 5.39 -17.07
CA TYR A 177 -2.95 6.34 -16.13
C TYR A 177 -1.60 5.86 -15.59
N PRO A 178 -0.67 6.79 -15.28
CA PRO A 178 0.57 6.43 -14.62
C PRO A 178 0.33 5.89 -13.21
N TYR A 179 0.68 4.62 -12.97
CA TYR A 179 0.65 4.02 -11.64
C TYR A 179 1.76 4.56 -10.71
N SER A 180 2.94 4.79 -11.29
CA SER A 180 4.16 5.19 -10.60
C SER A 180 4.79 6.44 -11.20
N GLN A 181 5.37 7.27 -10.35
CA GLN A 181 6.05 8.50 -10.73
C GLN A 181 7.40 8.28 -11.42
N ALA A 182 7.93 7.05 -11.41
CA ALA A 182 9.25 6.71 -11.91
C ALA A 182 9.55 7.25 -13.32
N ARG A 183 8.70 6.94 -14.30
CA ARG A 183 8.92 7.34 -15.70
C ARG A 183 8.92 8.86 -15.88
N ALA A 184 7.95 9.53 -15.25
CA ALA A 184 7.81 10.98 -15.34
C ALA A 184 9.00 11.70 -14.69
N LEU A 185 9.42 11.22 -13.51
CA LEU A 185 10.58 11.77 -12.82
C LEU A 185 11.88 11.53 -13.60
N SER A 186 12.10 10.32 -14.13
CA SER A 186 13.27 10.03 -14.95
C SER A 186 13.33 10.92 -16.19
N SER A 187 12.20 11.12 -16.87
CA SER A 187 12.10 12.03 -18.03
C SER A 187 12.42 13.49 -17.64
N LEU A 188 11.96 13.95 -16.49
CA LEU A 188 12.28 15.28 -15.97
C LEU A 188 13.79 15.44 -15.71
N ILE A 189 14.42 14.43 -15.10
CA ILE A 189 15.86 14.42 -14.81
C ILE A 189 16.67 14.40 -16.10
N GLU A 190 16.31 13.55 -17.07
CA GLU A 190 16.97 13.47 -18.38
C GLU A 190 16.85 14.78 -19.15
N ARG A 191 15.65 15.39 -19.22
CA ARG A 191 15.41 16.66 -19.91
C ARG A 191 16.34 17.77 -19.42
N GLY A 192 16.58 17.84 -18.10
CA GLY A 192 17.45 18.86 -17.51
C GLY A 192 18.93 18.46 -17.42
N ASN A 193 19.30 17.26 -17.85
CA ASN A 193 20.60 16.64 -17.56
C ASN A 193 20.96 16.77 -16.06
N LEU A 194 19.98 16.42 -15.20
CA LEU A 194 20.07 16.65 -13.75
C LEU A 194 20.73 15.50 -13.00
N GLN A 195 21.10 14.42 -13.69
CA GLN A 195 21.68 13.22 -13.06
C GLN A 195 22.87 13.53 -12.16
N ASN A 196 23.70 14.52 -12.49
CA ASN A 196 24.87 14.94 -11.70
C ASN A 196 24.59 16.03 -10.67
N GLU A 197 23.35 16.51 -10.61
CA GLU A 197 22.94 17.48 -9.63
C GLU A 197 22.67 16.80 -8.29
N ARG A 198 22.84 17.56 -7.21
CA ARG A 198 22.53 17.09 -5.86
C ARG A 198 21.02 17.00 -5.68
N MET A 199 20.52 15.80 -5.40
CA MET A 199 19.11 15.56 -5.11
C MET A 199 18.94 15.02 -3.70
N MET A 200 18.13 15.72 -2.91
CA MET A 200 17.85 15.34 -1.53
C MET A 200 16.50 14.64 -1.44
N SER A 201 16.49 13.39 -1.00
CA SER A 201 15.24 12.75 -0.62
C SER A 201 14.79 13.21 0.75
N GLY A 202 13.50 13.40 0.96
CA GLY A 202 13.00 13.97 2.21
C GLY A 202 13.27 13.08 3.40
N TRP A 203 13.96 13.61 4.42
CA TRP A 203 13.98 13.01 5.75
C TRP A 203 12.64 13.21 6.45
N THR A 204 12.31 12.25 7.30
CA THR A 204 11.06 12.23 8.05
C THR A 204 11.32 12.68 9.47
N ARG A 205 10.55 13.65 9.98
CA ARG A 205 10.65 14.10 11.37
C ARG A 205 9.34 13.82 12.11
N LEU A 206 9.44 13.02 13.15
CA LEU A 206 8.33 12.64 14.04
C LEU A 206 8.39 13.39 15.35
N GLU A 207 7.27 13.45 16.06
CA GLU A 207 7.30 13.86 17.46
C GLU A 207 7.79 12.72 18.35
N ALA A 208 8.46 13.10 19.43
CA ALA A 208 9.01 12.17 20.41
C ALA A 208 7.90 11.48 21.24
N THR A 209 6.76 12.13 21.46
CA THR A 209 5.68 11.61 22.31
C THR A 209 4.28 11.75 21.70
N LYS A 210 3.35 10.90 22.17
CA LYS A 210 1.92 10.96 21.78
C LYS A 210 1.21 12.24 22.27
N GLU A 211 1.64 12.79 23.39
CA GLU A 211 1.06 14.02 23.97
C GLU A 211 1.47 15.27 23.17
N GLU A 212 2.67 15.24 22.57
CA GLU A 212 3.11 16.26 21.64
C GLU A 212 2.33 16.18 20.33
N ARG A 213 2.04 14.97 19.85
CA ARG A 213 1.19 14.71 18.68
C ARG A 213 -0.20 15.32 18.71
N GLN A 214 -0.83 15.34 19.87
CA GLN A 214 -2.16 15.95 20.00
C GLN A 214 -2.11 17.49 19.98
N LYS A 215 -0.94 18.10 20.20
CA LYS A 215 -0.78 19.56 20.20
C LYS A 215 -0.52 20.14 18.82
N TRP A 216 0.01 19.33 17.91
CA TRP A 216 0.25 19.71 16.53
C TRP A 216 -0.76 18.95 15.67
N GLU A 217 -1.90 19.58 15.35
CA GLU A 217 -3.03 19.03 14.57
C GLU A 217 -2.62 18.54 13.16
N GLY A 218 -1.83 17.46 13.07
CA GLY A 218 -1.20 17.01 11.82
C GLY A 218 -0.07 17.91 11.30
N ALA A 219 0.41 18.88 12.09
CA ALA A 219 1.51 19.75 11.71
C ALA A 219 2.87 19.12 12.04
N TYR A 220 3.78 19.04 11.06
CA TYR A 220 5.13 18.49 11.21
C TYR A 220 5.92 19.11 12.39
N CYS A 221 6.67 18.28 13.12
CA CYS A 221 7.42 18.71 14.31
C CYS A 221 8.44 19.82 13.97
N GLY A 222 8.29 21.00 14.59
CA GLY A 222 9.06 22.23 14.30
C GLY A 222 10.52 22.28 14.81
N GLY A 223 11.06 21.12 15.23
CA GLY A 223 12.43 20.95 15.76
C GLY A 223 12.54 20.97 17.31
N GLY A 224 13.75 20.67 17.81
CA GLY A 224 14.09 20.60 19.23
C GLY A 224 14.02 19.18 19.83
N ASP A 225 14.25 19.05 21.15
CA ASP A 225 14.35 17.77 21.88
C ASP A 225 13.05 16.92 21.87
N LYS A 226 11.99 17.48 21.27
CA LYS A 226 10.65 16.90 21.16
C LYS A 226 10.41 16.22 19.82
N CYS A 227 11.41 16.19 18.95
CA CYS A 227 11.33 15.56 17.64
C CYS A 227 12.34 14.42 17.51
N ILE A 228 11.96 13.39 16.76
CA ILE A 228 12.84 12.29 16.34
C ILE A 228 13.03 12.39 14.83
N ASP A 229 14.28 12.52 14.42
CA ASP A 229 14.69 12.55 13.02
C ASP A 229 14.91 11.15 12.47
N PHE A 230 14.28 10.84 11.34
CA PHE A 230 14.46 9.62 10.55
C PHE A 230 15.09 9.99 9.21
N THR A 231 16.41 9.87 9.21
CA THR A 231 17.31 10.23 8.10
C THR A 231 17.62 9.06 7.17
N THR A 232 17.24 7.84 7.55
CA THR A 232 17.32 6.62 6.71
C THR A 232 16.01 6.30 6.00
N TRP A 233 14.93 7.04 6.33
CA TRP A 233 13.63 6.89 5.72
C TRP A 233 13.39 7.99 4.69
N TYR A 234 13.42 7.59 3.42
CA TYR A 234 13.25 8.48 2.28
C TYR A 234 11.93 8.21 1.54
N PRO A 235 11.29 9.23 0.93
CA PRO A 235 10.20 9.02 0.00
C PRO A 235 10.64 8.22 -1.22
N ALA A 236 9.68 7.51 -1.82
CA ALA A 236 9.97 6.56 -2.87
C ALA A 236 10.33 7.18 -4.23
N ASP A 237 10.14 8.49 -4.42
CA ASP A 237 10.33 9.18 -5.70
C ASP A 237 11.67 8.86 -6.37
N LEU A 238 12.78 9.11 -5.68
CA LEU A 238 14.11 8.79 -6.20
C LEU A 238 14.41 7.29 -6.21
N ILE A 239 13.83 6.52 -5.27
CA ILE A 239 13.98 5.05 -5.22
C ILE A 239 13.41 4.41 -6.48
N VAL A 240 12.22 4.84 -6.92
CA VAL A 240 11.56 4.26 -8.10
C VAL A 240 12.15 4.78 -9.42
N ALA A 241 12.80 5.96 -9.41
CA ALA A 241 13.49 6.51 -10.56
C ALA A 241 14.93 5.97 -10.73
N ASN A 242 15.60 5.58 -9.65
CA ASN A 242 16.97 5.06 -9.66
C ASN A 242 17.25 3.97 -10.73
N PRO A 243 16.36 2.99 -10.99
CA PRO A 243 16.60 1.96 -12.02
C PRO A 243 16.78 2.49 -13.44
N TYR A 244 16.41 3.74 -13.73
CA TYR A 244 16.60 4.37 -15.04
C TYR A 244 18.02 4.94 -15.24
N PHE A 245 18.84 4.98 -14.18
CA PHE A 245 20.16 5.61 -14.20
C PHE A 245 21.25 4.63 -13.78
N SER A 246 22.46 4.81 -14.29
CA SER A 246 23.62 3.98 -13.95
C SER A 246 24.21 4.28 -12.57
N LYS A 247 23.61 5.21 -11.82
CA LYS A 247 24.08 5.64 -10.51
C LYS A 247 22.91 6.00 -9.60
N ASN A 248 23.18 6.02 -8.30
CA ASN A 248 22.21 6.44 -7.30
C ASN A 248 21.98 7.96 -7.40
N LEU A 249 20.72 8.36 -7.51
CA LEU A 249 20.30 9.76 -7.52
C LEU A 249 20.21 10.35 -6.11
N ILE A 250 20.03 9.51 -5.09
CA ILE A 250 19.78 9.94 -3.71
C ILE A 250 21.09 10.40 -3.09
N SER A 251 21.30 11.72 -3.01
CA SER A 251 22.56 12.28 -2.49
C SER A 251 22.68 12.12 -0.97
N ASN A 252 21.55 12.05 -0.26
CA ASN A 252 21.50 11.90 1.20
C ASN A 252 21.25 10.46 1.66
N SER A 253 21.49 9.46 0.82
CA SER A 253 21.29 8.06 1.18
C SER A 253 22.38 7.57 2.14
N GLN A 254 21.97 6.90 3.21
CA GLN A 254 22.85 6.15 4.08
C GLN A 254 23.66 5.12 3.26
N ASP A 255 24.98 5.16 3.38
CA ASP A 255 25.93 4.23 2.75
C ASP A 255 25.73 4.05 1.22
N GLY A 256 25.19 5.07 0.54
CA GLY A 256 24.94 5.01 -0.90
C GLY A 256 23.76 4.12 -1.30
N SER A 257 22.87 3.77 -0.36
CA SER A 257 21.71 2.91 -0.60
C SER A 257 20.72 3.50 -1.62
N SER A 258 20.26 2.67 -2.55
CA SER A 258 19.24 3.01 -3.54
C SER A 258 17.83 2.57 -3.15
N TYR A 259 17.66 2.08 -1.92
CA TYR A 259 16.44 1.48 -1.37
C TYR A 259 16.16 2.00 0.05
N LEU A 260 14.95 1.75 0.54
CA LEU A 260 14.53 2.20 1.86
C LEU A 260 15.11 1.34 2.99
N LEU A 261 15.66 1.97 4.01
CA LEU A 261 16.16 1.31 5.22
C LEU A 261 15.16 1.48 6.37
N TRP A 262 14.68 0.37 6.91
CA TRP A 262 13.75 0.34 8.06
C TRP A 262 14.45 0.34 9.42
N TYR A 263 15.73 0.70 9.46
CA TYR A 263 16.49 0.88 10.69
C TYR A 263 17.26 2.20 10.63
N GLN A 264 17.57 2.76 11.80
CA GLN A 264 18.43 3.92 11.93
C GLN A 264 19.44 3.69 13.06
N PRO A 265 20.75 3.72 12.78
CA PRO A 265 21.76 3.63 13.84
C PRO A 265 21.64 4.78 14.84
N ALA A 266 21.99 4.51 16.10
CA ALA A 266 21.98 5.53 17.15
C ALA A 266 22.92 6.69 16.78
N GLY A 267 22.42 7.92 16.86
CA GLY A 267 23.19 9.13 16.52
C GLY A 267 23.34 9.43 15.03
N GLN A 268 22.88 8.54 14.12
CA GLN A 268 22.99 8.73 12.67
C GLN A 268 22.31 10.02 12.21
N ALA A 269 21.07 10.25 12.64
CA ALA A 269 20.32 11.44 12.23
C ALA A 269 21.01 12.76 12.59
N LYS A 270 21.63 12.83 13.77
CA LYS A 270 22.39 14.02 14.20
C LYS A 270 23.59 14.25 13.28
N LYS A 271 24.34 13.17 12.99
CA LYS A 271 25.49 13.21 12.08
C LYS A 271 25.08 13.66 10.68
N ASP A 272 23.97 13.14 10.18
CA ASP A 272 23.45 13.47 8.86
C ASP A 272 23.04 14.94 8.77
N LEU A 273 22.32 15.45 9.78
CA LEU A 273 21.95 16.86 9.86
C LEU A 273 23.17 17.78 9.93
N GLU A 274 24.16 17.46 10.77
CA GLU A 274 25.41 18.23 10.88
C GLU A 274 26.20 18.25 9.57
N THR A 275 26.23 17.12 8.86
CA THR A 275 26.87 17.00 7.55
C THR A 275 26.14 17.88 6.54
N TRP A 276 24.82 17.73 6.41
CA TRP A 276 24.01 18.41 5.41
C TRP A 276 23.83 19.92 5.63
N LYS A 277 24.07 20.40 6.86
CA LYS A 277 24.04 21.83 7.17
C LYS A 277 25.22 22.60 6.56
N ASN A 278 26.36 21.94 6.34
CA ASN A 278 27.60 22.57 5.85
C ASN A 278 27.79 22.43 4.33
N GLU A 279 26.72 22.07 3.64
CA GLU A 279 26.74 21.57 2.30
C GLU A 279 25.91 22.49 1.39
N GLU A 280 26.22 22.51 0.09
CA GLU A 280 25.44 23.32 -0.86
C GLU A 280 23.99 22.84 -0.91
N GLU A 281 23.08 23.80 -1.01
CA GLU A 281 21.67 23.60 -1.30
C GLU A 281 21.41 22.63 -2.46
N PRO A 282 20.55 21.61 -2.29
CA PRO A 282 20.28 20.64 -3.35
C PRO A 282 19.53 21.29 -4.53
N ALA A 283 19.84 20.85 -5.74
CA ALA A 283 19.12 21.27 -6.94
C ALA A 283 17.64 20.87 -6.90
N LEU A 284 17.37 19.70 -6.30
CA LEU A 284 16.02 19.15 -6.11
C LEU A 284 15.88 18.57 -4.70
N TYR A 285 14.72 18.77 -4.08
CA TYR A 285 14.34 17.98 -2.90
C TYR A 285 12.91 17.45 -2.96
N PHE A 286 12.72 16.25 -2.42
CA PHE A 286 11.49 15.48 -2.50
C PHE A 286 10.90 15.33 -1.09
N THR A 287 9.93 16.17 -0.71
CA THR A 287 9.30 16.07 0.62
C THR A 287 7.92 16.73 0.62
N LEU A 288 7.09 16.41 1.62
CA LEU A 288 5.75 16.97 1.85
C LEU A 288 5.74 18.41 2.38
N TYR A 289 6.86 19.12 2.24
CA TYR A 289 7.22 20.36 2.96
C TYR A 289 7.45 20.14 4.46
N GLN A 290 8.70 20.25 4.90
CA GLN A 290 9.01 20.39 6.31
C GLN A 290 9.73 21.72 6.57
N PRO A 291 9.24 22.57 7.50
CA PRO A 291 9.89 23.84 7.83
C PRO A 291 11.37 23.73 8.24
N PHE A 292 11.82 22.54 8.68
CA PHE A 292 13.18 22.33 9.16
C PHE A 292 14.26 22.49 8.07
N TYR A 293 13.97 22.21 6.79
CA TYR A 293 14.96 22.43 5.72
C TYR A 293 15.41 23.89 5.67
N PHE A 294 14.46 24.82 5.87
CA PHE A 294 14.75 26.26 5.85
C PHE A 294 15.29 26.75 7.19
N LYS A 295 14.82 26.18 8.30
CA LYS A 295 15.21 26.62 9.66
C LYS A 295 16.54 26.02 10.12
N ASP A 296 16.71 24.71 9.98
CA ASP A 296 17.81 23.95 10.59
C ASP A 296 18.97 23.74 9.61
N LEU A 297 18.68 23.50 8.33
CA LEU A 297 19.69 23.43 7.26
C LEU A 297 19.99 24.79 6.63
N GLY A 298 19.17 25.81 6.92
CA GLY A 298 19.40 27.19 6.49
C GLY A 298 19.09 27.45 5.02
N TYR A 299 18.34 26.57 4.35
CA TYR A 299 18.01 26.74 2.94
C TYR A 299 17.09 27.95 2.73
N ASN A 300 17.26 28.63 1.61
CA ASN A 300 16.42 29.77 1.28
C ASN A 300 15.16 29.32 0.54
N ARG A 301 13.99 29.45 1.19
CA ARG A 301 12.69 29.08 0.58
C ARG A 301 12.43 29.81 -0.73
N ALA A 302 12.92 31.04 -0.90
CA ALA A 302 12.70 31.84 -2.10
C ALA A 302 13.36 31.23 -3.35
N ASP A 303 14.42 30.43 -3.15
CA ASP A 303 15.21 29.85 -4.23
C ASP A 303 14.54 28.63 -4.85
N TYR A 304 13.43 28.13 -4.28
CA TYR A 304 12.72 26.96 -4.79
C TYR A 304 11.32 27.26 -5.29
N ILE A 305 10.91 26.46 -6.27
CA ILE A 305 9.55 26.37 -6.77
C ILE A 305 9.09 24.91 -6.71
N GLU A 306 7.85 24.69 -6.31
CA GLU A 306 7.24 23.37 -6.35
C GLU A 306 6.81 23.07 -7.79
N VAL A 307 7.28 21.96 -8.34
CA VAL A 307 6.97 21.48 -9.68
C VAL A 307 6.17 20.20 -9.56
N ARG A 308 4.87 20.26 -9.88
CA ARG A 308 4.01 19.08 -10.00
C ARG A 308 4.26 18.44 -11.36
N TYR A 309 4.74 17.21 -11.38
CA TYR A 309 5.32 16.61 -12.57
C TYR A 309 4.59 15.37 -13.09
N VAL A 310 3.66 14.81 -12.30
CA VAL A 310 2.78 13.73 -12.77
C VAL A 310 1.53 13.60 -11.90
N HIS A 311 0.40 13.33 -12.54
CA HIS A 311 -0.81 12.84 -11.88
C HIS A 311 -0.83 11.31 -11.91
N LEU A 312 -0.79 10.71 -10.72
CA LEU A 312 -0.88 9.26 -10.54
C LEU A 312 -2.32 8.84 -10.29
N VAL A 313 -2.69 7.68 -10.83
CA VAL A 313 -3.92 6.98 -10.47
C VAL A 313 -3.54 5.55 -10.11
N ARG A 314 -3.81 5.16 -8.87
CA ARG A 314 -3.55 3.81 -8.39
C ARG A 314 -4.88 3.09 -8.16
N PRO A 315 -5.18 2.03 -8.92
CA PRO A 315 -6.42 1.29 -8.72
C PRO A 315 -6.37 0.50 -7.41
N TRP A 316 -7.53 0.36 -6.80
CA TRP A 316 -7.81 -0.53 -5.69
C TRP A 316 -9.18 -1.16 -5.94
N LYS A 317 -9.21 -2.36 -6.52
CA LYS A 317 -10.43 -3.05 -6.96
C LYS A 317 -11.23 -2.16 -7.93
N ASP A 318 -12.39 -1.67 -7.54
CA ASP A 318 -13.25 -0.76 -8.31
C ASP A 318 -13.10 0.72 -7.90
N GLN A 319 -12.16 1.01 -7.01
CA GLN A 319 -11.82 2.33 -6.55
C GLN A 319 -10.44 2.74 -7.08
N TYR A 320 -10.08 4.00 -6.91
CA TYR A 320 -8.72 4.46 -7.15
C TYR A 320 -8.33 5.60 -6.22
N LYS A 321 -7.03 5.73 -5.97
CA LYS A 321 -6.42 6.88 -5.30
C LYS A 321 -5.70 7.71 -6.35
N ALA A 322 -6.19 8.92 -6.61
CA ALA A 322 -5.49 9.91 -7.41
C ALA A 322 -4.54 10.72 -6.52
N SER A 323 -3.32 10.96 -7.00
CA SER A 323 -2.36 11.82 -6.28
C SER A 323 -1.46 12.54 -7.27
N THR A 324 -1.05 13.75 -6.92
CA THR A 324 -0.07 14.49 -7.71
C THR A 324 1.29 14.36 -7.04
N CYS A 325 2.29 13.99 -7.82
CA CYS A 325 3.68 14.01 -7.35
C CYS A 325 4.31 15.36 -7.68
N SER A 326 5.01 15.93 -6.70
CA SER A 326 5.74 17.18 -6.86
C SER A 326 7.18 17.06 -6.35
N VAL A 327 8.02 17.93 -6.87
CA VAL A 327 9.40 18.11 -6.45
C VAL A 327 9.65 19.58 -6.24
N TYR A 328 10.39 19.94 -5.19
CA TYR A 328 10.88 21.30 -5.07
C TYR A 328 12.17 21.44 -5.84
N MET A 329 12.16 22.34 -6.81
CA MET A 329 13.25 22.57 -7.75
C MET A 329 13.80 23.97 -7.55
N ARG A 330 15.11 24.11 -7.51
CA ARG A 330 15.77 25.42 -7.43
C ARG A 330 15.46 26.24 -8.68
N ARG A 331 15.27 27.56 -8.56
CA ARG A 331 14.76 28.42 -9.65
C ARG A 331 15.72 28.52 -10.83
N ASP A 332 17.03 28.48 -10.58
CA ASP A 332 18.07 28.38 -11.62
C ASP A 332 18.00 27.03 -12.37
N VAL A 333 17.74 25.94 -11.65
CA VAL A 333 17.52 24.60 -12.23
C VAL A 333 16.24 24.58 -13.07
N TYR A 334 15.16 25.21 -12.60
CA TYR A 334 13.94 25.38 -13.40
C TYR A 334 14.23 26.10 -14.72
N ARG A 335 15.02 27.18 -14.68
CA ARG A 335 15.42 27.92 -15.89
C ARG A 335 16.23 27.04 -16.84
N LYS A 336 17.14 26.22 -16.31
CA LYS A 336 17.93 25.23 -17.08
C LYS A 336 17.04 24.19 -17.76
N VAL A 337 16.04 23.65 -17.06
CA VAL A 337 15.16 22.56 -17.53
C VAL A 337 14.11 23.03 -18.53
N PHE A 338 13.50 24.19 -18.30
CA PHE A 338 12.34 24.68 -19.07
C PHE A 338 12.66 25.85 -20.00
N HIS A 339 13.91 26.32 -20.01
CA HIS A 339 14.39 27.45 -20.82
C HIS A 339 13.55 28.73 -20.65
N LYS A 340 12.99 28.93 -19.45
CA LYS A 340 12.17 30.09 -19.07
C LYS A 340 12.26 30.38 -17.59
N GLU A 341 11.96 31.62 -17.20
CA GLU A 341 11.91 31.99 -15.79
C GLU A 341 10.83 31.22 -15.03
N ALA A 342 11.16 30.83 -13.79
CA ALA A 342 10.19 30.27 -12.87
C ALA A 342 9.10 31.33 -12.58
N PRO A 343 7.81 30.96 -12.65
CA PRO A 343 6.71 31.86 -12.27
C PRO A 343 6.92 32.48 -10.88
N LYS A 344 6.34 33.66 -10.66
CA LYS A 344 6.36 34.32 -9.34
C LYS A 344 5.60 33.53 -8.27
N GLY A 345 4.71 32.63 -8.68
CA GLY A 345 4.04 31.70 -7.78
C GLY A 345 5.00 30.70 -7.12
N MET A 346 4.51 30.02 -6.08
CA MET A 346 5.28 28.99 -5.37
C MET A 346 5.14 27.59 -5.98
N VAL A 347 4.16 27.39 -6.86
CA VAL A 347 3.80 26.09 -7.45
C VAL A 347 3.58 26.23 -8.95
N VAL A 348 4.05 25.25 -9.72
CA VAL A 348 3.81 25.10 -11.16
C VAL A 348 3.35 23.68 -11.45
N ASP A 349 2.35 23.56 -12.31
CA ASP A 349 1.90 22.27 -12.83
C ASP A 349 2.43 22.05 -14.25
N ILE A 350 3.13 20.93 -14.44
CA ILE A 350 3.67 20.48 -15.73
C ILE A 350 3.29 19.03 -16.02
N SER A 351 2.38 18.46 -15.21
CA SER A 351 2.02 17.05 -15.22
C SER A 351 1.22 16.60 -16.44
#